data_AF-A0A838UUF2-F1
#
_entry.id   AF-A0A838UUF2-F1
#
_cell.length_a   1.000
_cell.length_b   1.000
_cell.length_c   1.000
_cell.angle_alpha   90.00
_cell.angle_beta   90.00
_cell.angle_gamma   90.00
#
_symmetry.space_group_name_H-M   'P 1'
#
loop_
_entity.id
_entity.type
_entity.pdbx_description
1 polymer ?
#
loop_
_entity_poly.entity_id
_entity_poly.type
_entity_poly.pdbx_seq_one_letter_code
_entity_poly.pdbx_strand_id
1 'polypeptide(L)' 'MKGAAPLHVLVAPQAFKGSLAATQVAAAIATGYYALGISAIIVAVDGPRPLTEAM' A
#
# COMPACT_ATOMS: atom_id res chain seq x y z
N MET A 1 -17.70 -27.87 7.91
CA MET A 1 -17.28 -27.14 6.69
C MET A 1 -15.86 -26.65 6.95
N LYS A 2 -14.87 -27.10 6.17
CA LYS A 2 -13.48 -26.67 6.34
C LYS A 2 -13.41 -25.21 5.87
N GLY A 3 -13.38 -24.26 6.81
CA GLY A 3 -13.38 -22.83 6.49
C GLY A 3 -12.22 -22.49 5.56
N ALA A 4 -12.48 -21.69 4.52
CA ALA A 4 -11.44 -21.22 3.62
C ALA A 4 -10.33 -20.54 4.44
N ALA A 5 -9.07 -20.84 4.13
CA ALA A 5 -7.94 -20.17 4.78
C ALA A 5 -8.03 -18.66 4.53
N PRO A 6 -7.69 -17.82 5.53
CA PRO A 6 -7.71 -16.37 5.37
C PRO A 6 -6.79 -15.95 4.21
N LEU A 7 -7.30 -15.08 3.34
CA LEU A 7 -6.53 -14.51 2.23
C LEU A 7 -5.54 -13.48 2.78
N HIS A 8 -4.26 -13.65 2.47
CA HIS A 8 -3.20 -12.71 2.79
C HIS A 8 -2.73 -12.02 1.52
N VAL A 9 -2.78 -10.68 1.50
CA VAL A 9 -2.36 -9.87 0.35
C VAL A 9 -1.15 -9.02 0.72
N LEU A 10 -0.09 -9.09 -0.08
CA LEU A 10 1.05 -8.17 0.00
C LEU A 10 0.85 -7.04 -1.00
N VAL A 11 0.93 -5.79 -0.56
CA VAL A 11 0.77 -4.60 -1.40
C VAL A 11 2.03 -3.75 -1.31
N ALA A 12 2.68 -3.49 -2.44
CA ALA A 12 3.84 -2.60 -2.54
C ALA A 12 3.56 -1.48 -3.56
N PRO A 13 2.75 -0.46 -3.18
CA PRO A 13 2.39 0.58 -4.11
C PRO A 13 3.51 1.59 -4.29
N GLN A 14 3.57 2.16 -5.50
CA GLN A 14 4.40 3.30 -5.84
C GLN A 14 3.59 4.60 -5.78
N ALA A 15 4.29 5.73 -5.69
CA ALA A 15 3.66 7.04 -5.78
C ALA A 15 3.00 7.28 -7.15
N PHE A 16 1.92 8.04 -7.16
CA PHE A 16 1.35 8.63 -8.37
C PHE A 16 2.00 9.99 -8.62
N LYS A 17 2.81 10.07 -9.68
CA LYS A 17 3.59 11.26 -10.03
C LYS A 17 2.71 12.51 -10.10
N GLY A 18 3.02 13.52 -9.28
CA GLY A 18 2.29 14.78 -9.22
C GLY A 18 0.91 14.68 -8.55
N SER A 19 0.60 13.59 -7.86
CA SER A 19 -0.70 13.38 -7.22
C SER A 19 -0.59 12.83 -5.80
N LEU A 20 -0.23 11.55 -5.64
CA LEU A 20 -0.21 10.87 -4.34
C LEU A 20 1.17 10.30 -4.03
N ALA A 21 1.68 10.52 -2.83
CA ALA A 21 2.84 9.79 -2.30
C ALA A 21 2.54 8.30 -2.17
N ALA A 22 3.57 7.44 -2.16
CA ALA A 22 3.37 5.99 -2.08
C ALA A 22 2.62 5.58 -0.80
N THR A 23 2.87 6.30 0.30
CA THR A 23 2.17 6.15 1.57
C THR A 23 0.67 6.47 1.50
N GLN A 24 0.28 7.48 0.70
CA GLN A 24 -1.13 7.84 0.49
C GLN A 24 -1.85 6.79 -0.36
N VAL A 25 -1.18 6.27 -1.39
CA VAL A 25 -1.70 5.15 -2.19
C VAL A 25 -1.86 3.89 -1.32
N ALA A 26 -0.86 3.58 -0.49
CA ALA A 26 -0.92 2.49 0.49
C ALA A 26 -2.10 2.61 1.45
N ALA A 27 -2.33 3.79 2.02
CA ALA A 27 -3.44 4.02 2.93
C ALA A 27 -4.82 3.85 2.26
N ALA A 28 -4.96 4.33 1.01
CA ALA A 28 -6.19 4.15 0.24
C ALA A 28 -6.49 2.67 -0.03
N ILE A 29 -5.47 1.90 -0.42
CA ILE A 29 -5.59 0.45 -0.64
C ILE A 29 -5.92 -0.28 0.67
N ALA A 30 -5.28 0.09 1.79
CA ALA A 30 -5.55 -0.46 3.11
C ALA A 30 -7.03 -0.30 3.51
N THR A 31 -7.56 0.90 3.27
CA THR A 31 -8.97 1.23 3.56
C THR A 31 -9.92 0.34 2.76
N GLY A 32 -9.63 0.14 1.47
CA GLY A 32 -10.41 -0.74 0.61
C GLY A 32 -10.39 -2.20 1.07
N TYR A 33 -9.22 -2.76 1.39
CA TYR A 33 -9.13 -4.13 1.88
C TYR A 33 -9.79 -4.34 3.23
N TYR A 34 -9.65 -3.37 4.14
CA TYR A 34 -10.33 -3.40 5.43
C TYR A 34 -11.85 -3.45 5.27
N ALA A 35 -12.43 -2.63 4.38
CA ALA A 35 -13.86 -2.65 4.08
C ALA A 35 -14.35 -3.99 3.49
N LEU A 36 -13.46 -4.76 2.87
CA LEU A 36 -13.75 -6.10 2.33
C LEU A 36 -13.45 -7.22 3.34
N GLY A 37 -12.99 -6.91 4.55
CA GLY A 37 -12.59 -7.90 5.55
C GLY A 37 -11.32 -8.69 5.18
N ILE A 38 -10.48 -8.13 4.30
CA ILE A 38 -9.25 -8.77 3.83
C ILE A 38 -8.08 -8.32 4.70
N SER A 39 -7.29 -9.27 5.20
CA SER A 39 -6.05 -8.98 5.91
C SER A 39 -4.92 -8.72 4.91
N ALA A 40 -4.40 -7.50 4.87
CA ALA A 40 -3.31 -7.10 3.96
C ALA A 40 -2.06 -6.66 4.74
N ILE A 41 -0.88 -7.02 4.22
CA ILE A 41 0.41 -6.48 4.62
C ILE A 41 0.81 -5.46 3.56
N ILE A 42 0.95 -4.19 3.94
CA ILE A 42 1.17 -3.09 3.00
C ILE A 42 2.53 -2.47 3.27
N VAL A 43 3.39 -2.50 2.26
CA VAL A 43 4.76 -1.98 2.26
C VAL A 43 4.80 -0.78 1.32
N ALA A 44 4.59 0.42 1.84
CA ALA A 44 4.79 1.62 1.04
C ALA A 44 6.29 1.84 0.85
N VAL A 45 6.74 1.91 -0.40
CA VAL A 45 8.11 2.28 -0.75
C VAL A 45 8.05 3.61 -1.46
N ASP A 46 8.46 4.67 -0.76
CA ASP A 46 8.84 5.89 -1.47
C ASP A 46 10.16 5.58 -2.20
N GLY A 47 10.16 5.76 -3.53
CA GLY A 47 11.34 5.56 -4.37
C GLY A 47 12.53 6.43 -3.91
N PRO A 48 13.69 6.33 -4.56
CA PRO A 48 14.86 7.13 -4.17
C PRO A 48 14.47 8.61 -4.11
N ARG A 49 14.67 9.22 -2.93
CA ARG A 49 14.44 10.66 -2.75
C ARG A 49 15.24 11.44 -3.79
N PRO A 50 14.63 12.41 -4.50
CA PRO A 50 15.37 13.28 -5.40
C PRO A 50 16.54 13.94 -4.65
N LEU A 51 17.72 13.99 -5.26
CA LEU A 51 18.89 14.67 -4.68
C LEU A 51 18.59 16.13 -4.29
N THR A 52 17.64 16.77 -4.99
CA THR A 52 17.18 18.13 -4.73
C THR A 52 16.45 18.32 -3.40
N GLU A 53 15.95 17.24 -2.78
CA GLU A 53 15.32 17.27 -1.45
C GLU A 53 16.29 16.81 -0.34
N ALA A 54 17.52 16.41 -0.71
CA ALA A 54 18.54 15.89 0.20
C ALA A 54 19.69 16.88 0.49
N MET A 55 19.72 18.04 -0.19
CA MET A 55 20.65 19.15 0.05
C MET A 55 20.01 20.22 0.93
#